data_AF-A0A2P6V7C2-F1
#
_entry.id   AF-A0A2P6V7C2-F1
#
_cell.length_a   1.000
_cell.length_b   1.000
_cell.length_c   1.000
_cell.angle_alpha   90.00
_cell.angle_beta   90.00
_cell.angle_gamma   90.00
#
_symmetry.space_group_name_H-M   'P 1'
#
loop_
_entity.id
_entity.type
_entity.pdbx_description
1 polymer ?
#
loop_
_entity_poly.entity_id
_entity_poly.type
_entity_poly.pdbx_seq_one_letter_code
_entity_poly.pdbx_strand_id
1 'polypeptide(L)'
;MVQLAADVVAELPKPLRQTFTIVACSNDASSLPALAAGTRVVSLAQCVAAGDDLEGCLMVAGPLTEQLDDVMRLLAYWRGPGAIALNADWGADSAPVEQVAFIKSFEAIYCFLPLVVKVLFIGQEGAVFKWVTGGNPAAAPWRIFGKEKNRLAPIGRMQHRPSNADLETVFYNAYAANNPVNKGIKALRSMVGGDRKDI
;
A
#
# COMPACT_ATOMS: atom_id res chain seq x y z
N MET A 1 9.37 2.37 13.02
CA MET A 1 7.97 2.38 12.53
C MET A 1 7.33 3.75 12.57
N VAL A 2 7.45 4.47 13.68
CA VAL A 2 6.92 5.85 13.82
C VAL A 2 7.47 6.80 12.75
N GLN A 3 8.77 6.75 12.42
CA GLN A 3 9.35 7.57 11.35
C GLN A 3 8.67 7.31 9.99
N LEU A 4 8.49 6.05 9.61
CA LEU A 4 7.80 5.71 8.37
C LEU A 4 6.36 6.25 8.34
N ALA A 5 5.63 6.14 9.46
CA ALA A 5 4.30 6.72 9.58
C ALA A 5 4.32 8.25 9.41
N ALA A 6 5.32 8.92 10.00
CA ALA A 6 5.51 10.36 9.85
C ALA A 6 5.81 10.75 8.41
N ASP A 7 6.70 10.00 7.73
CA ASP A 7 7.04 10.23 6.32
C ASP A 7 5.79 10.07 5.43
N VAL A 8 4.99 9.02 5.66
CA VAL A 8 3.72 8.81 4.94
C VAL A 8 2.76 9.98 5.15
N VAL A 9 2.58 10.45 6.38
CA VAL A 9 1.71 11.60 6.69
C VAL A 9 2.26 12.88 6.05
N ALA A 10 3.58 13.08 6.04
CA ALA A 10 4.22 14.24 5.43
C ALA A 10 4.02 14.31 3.91
N GLU A 11 3.86 13.17 3.23
CA GLU A 11 3.57 13.10 1.80
C GLU A 11 2.09 13.32 1.44
N LEU A 12 1.17 13.30 2.42
CA LEU A 12 -0.24 13.56 2.16
C LEU A 12 -0.50 15.01 1.70
N PRO A 13 -1.62 15.29 1.01
CA PRO A 13 -2.08 16.66 0.79
C PRO A 13 -2.16 17.45 2.10
N LYS A 14 -1.77 18.74 2.09
CA LYS A 14 -1.73 19.61 3.28
C LYS A 14 -2.98 19.53 4.18
N PRO A 15 -4.22 19.54 3.64
CA PRO A 15 -5.43 19.46 4.47
C PRO A 15 -5.55 18.16 5.26
N LEU A 16 -5.01 17.05 4.72
CA LEU A 16 -5.07 15.74 5.38
C LEU A 16 -3.98 15.58 6.43
N ARG A 17 -2.81 16.22 6.29
CA ARG A 17 -1.71 16.06 7.27
C ARG A 17 -2.13 16.39 8.70
N GLN A 18 -2.95 17.44 8.83
CA GLN A 18 -3.40 17.97 10.12
C GLN A 18 -4.51 17.12 10.75
N THR A 19 -5.11 16.20 9.99
CA THR A 19 -6.16 15.33 10.51
C THR A 19 -5.63 14.00 11.03
N PHE A 20 -4.33 13.71 10.88
CA PHE A 20 -3.74 12.46 11.33
C PHE A 20 -3.05 12.61 12.69
N THR A 21 -3.41 11.73 13.62
CA THR A 21 -2.63 11.45 14.82
C THR A 21 -1.93 10.11 14.65
N ILE A 22 -0.61 10.08 14.87
CA ILE A 22 0.18 8.85 14.84
C ILE A 22 0.21 8.27 16.25
N VAL A 23 -0.17 7.00 16.37
CA VAL A 23 -0.11 6.25 17.62
C VAL A 23 1.13 5.36 17.58
N ALA A 24 2.11 5.67 18.43
CA ALA A 24 3.36 4.96 18.55
C ALA A 24 3.19 3.74 19.46
N CYS A 25 3.48 2.57 18.91
CA CYS A 25 3.46 1.29 19.62
C CYS A 25 4.84 0.89 20.19
N SER A 26 5.87 1.72 20.04
CA SER A 26 7.17 1.46 20.65
C SER A 26 7.16 1.79 22.15
N ASN A 27 7.78 0.92 22.96
CA ASN A 27 7.94 1.14 24.40
C ASN A 27 8.84 2.36 24.74
N ASP A 28 9.67 2.82 23.81
CA ASP A 28 10.54 3.99 23.98
C ASP A 28 9.86 5.30 23.53
N ALA A 29 9.08 5.91 24.42
CA ALA A 29 8.53 7.25 24.25
C ALA A 29 9.61 8.34 24.11
N SER A 30 10.84 8.06 24.53
CA SER A 30 12.04 8.91 24.42
C SER A 30 12.62 8.99 23.00
N SER A 31 12.14 8.15 22.07
CA SER A 31 12.64 8.06 20.69
C SER A 31 11.69 8.66 19.64
N LEU A 32 10.64 9.38 20.08
CA LEU A 32 9.71 10.01 19.15
C LEU A 32 10.45 11.00 18.25
N PRO A 33 10.40 10.83 16.92
CA PRO A 33 11.15 11.68 16.01
C PRO A 33 10.69 13.14 16.12
N ALA A 34 11.60 14.08 15.85
CA ALA A 34 11.23 15.47 15.64
C ALA A 34 10.39 15.56 14.35
N LEU A 35 9.07 15.62 14.51
CA LEU A 35 8.14 15.58 13.39
C LEU A 35 8.10 16.91 12.64
N ALA A 36 7.68 16.84 11.37
CA ALA A 36 7.25 18.00 10.63
C ALA A 36 6.14 18.75 11.39
N ALA A 37 6.16 20.08 11.34
CA ALA A 37 5.21 20.93 12.05
C ALA A 37 3.75 20.54 11.73
N GLY A 38 3.02 20.12 12.77
CA GLY A 38 1.58 19.85 12.70
C GLY A 38 1.15 18.38 12.81
N THR A 39 2.07 17.41 12.82
CA THR A 39 1.71 15.99 13.06
C THR A 39 1.81 15.67 14.55
N ARG A 40 0.70 15.25 15.16
CA ARG A 40 0.66 14.80 16.56
C ARG A 40 1.10 13.33 16.63
N VAL A 41 2.05 13.02 17.50
CA VAL A 41 2.37 11.64 17.90
C VAL A 41 2.05 11.44 19.38
N VAL A 42 1.41 10.33 19.69
CA VAL A 42 1.05 9.88 21.05
C VAL A 42 1.47 8.43 21.23
N SER A 43 1.76 7.98 22.45
CA SER A 43 2.03 6.55 22.69
C SER A 43 0.74 5.77 22.91
N LEU A 44 0.69 4.52 22.46
CA LEU A 44 -0.46 3.64 22.66
C LEU A 44 -0.81 3.50 24.16
N ALA A 45 0.21 3.31 25.00
CA ALA A 45 0.05 3.18 26.44
C ALA A 45 -0.62 4.41 27.08
N GLN A 46 -0.22 5.63 26.67
CA GLN A 46 -0.85 6.87 27.14
C GLN A 46 -2.31 6.96 26.70
N CYS A 47 -2.61 6.64 25.44
CA CYS A 47 -3.99 6.70 24.94
C CYS A 47 -4.91 5.74 25.67
N VAL A 48 -4.44 4.53 25.98
CA VAL A 48 -5.22 3.53 26.72
C VAL A 48 -5.39 3.91 28.19
N ALA A 49 -4.36 4.46 28.84
CA ALA A 49 -4.40 4.78 30.26
C ALA A 49 -5.12 6.10 30.58
N ALA A 50 -4.88 7.15 29.79
CA ALA A 50 -5.41 8.49 30.05
C ALA A 50 -6.75 8.75 29.36
N GLY A 51 -7.15 7.90 28.40
CA GLY A 51 -8.35 8.13 27.59
C GLY A 51 -8.23 9.42 26.79
N ASP A 52 -7.05 9.65 26.17
CA ASP A 52 -6.80 10.83 25.35
C ASP A 52 -7.95 11.04 24.36
N ASP A 53 -8.49 12.26 24.33
CA ASP A 53 -9.46 12.64 23.31
C ASP A 53 -8.72 12.81 21.98
N LEU A 54 -8.66 11.71 21.22
CA LEU A 54 -8.05 11.66 19.91
C LEU A 54 -9.07 12.01 18.85
N GLU A 55 -8.85 13.14 18.18
CA GLU A 55 -9.63 13.55 17.03
C GLU A 55 -8.95 13.14 15.71
N GLY A 56 -9.74 13.14 14.64
CA GLY A 56 -9.24 12.86 13.29
C GLY A 56 -8.90 11.40 13.04
N CYS A 57 -8.18 11.15 11.95
CA CYS A 57 -7.73 9.82 11.54
C CYS A 57 -6.59 9.33 12.43
N LEU A 58 -6.54 8.03 12.70
CA LEU A 58 -5.44 7.41 13.44
C LEU A 58 -4.52 6.63 12.50
N MET A 59 -3.21 6.75 12.72
CA MET A 59 -2.21 5.86 12.13
C MET A 59 -1.45 5.15 13.25
N VAL A 60 -1.81 3.89 13.50
CA VAL A 60 -1.16 3.03 14.49
C VAL A 60 0.10 2.43 13.86
N ALA A 61 1.26 2.82 14.36
CA ALA A 61 2.54 2.56 13.71
C ALA A 61 3.23 1.30 14.24
N GLY A 62 3.21 0.23 13.43
CA GLY A 62 3.86 -1.04 13.71
C GLY A 62 3.38 -1.75 14.97
N PRO A 63 2.06 -1.90 15.18
CA PRO A 63 1.56 -2.57 16.36
C PRO A 63 1.91 -4.05 16.34
N LEU A 64 2.34 -4.57 17.49
CA LEU A 64 2.69 -5.97 17.69
C LEU A 64 1.48 -6.79 18.17
N THR A 65 1.54 -8.10 18.02
CA THR A 65 0.44 -9.02 18.35
C THR A 65 0.12 -8.96 19.84
N GLU A 66 1.14 -8.78 20.68
CA GLU A 66 1.01 -8.54 22.12
C GLU A 66 0.29 -7.23 22.49
N GLN A 67 0.15 -6.30 21.54
CA GLN A 67 -0.49 -4.99 21.71
C GLN A 67 -1.89 -4.93 21.08
N LEU A 68 -2.36 -6.04 20.50
CA LEU A 68 -3.64 -6.07 19.81
C LEU A 68 -4.81 -5.71 20.71
N ASP A 69 -4.81 -6.18 21.96
CA ASP A 69 -5.87 -5.85 22.93
C ASP A 69 -5.90 -4.34 23.26
N ASP A 70 -4.73 -3.70 23.37
CA ASP A 70 -4.62 -2.26 23.59
C ASP A 70 -5.12 -1.46 22.38
N VAL A 71 -4.81 -1.92 21.16
CA VAL A 71 -5.31 -1.29 19.94
C VAL A 71 -6.83 -1.49 19.79
N MET A 72 -7.34 -2.68 20.11
CA MET A 72 -8.78 -2.94 20.17
C MET A 72 -9.47 -2.01 21.16
N ARG A 73 -8.90 -1.85 22.35
CA ARG A 73 -9.43 -0.96 23.39
C ARG A 73 -9.42 0.49 22.94
N LEU A 74 -8.33 0.96 22.35
CA LEU A 74 -8.23 2.31 21.79
C LEU A 74 -9.35 2.57 20.76
N LEU A 75 -9.50 1.67 19.78
CA LEU A 75 -10.48 1.84 18.69
C LEU A 75 -11.92 1.61 19.14
N ALA A 76 -12.17 0.91 20.25
CA ALA A 76 -13.51 0.74 20.82
C ALA A 76 -14.09 2.06 21.36
N TYR A 77 -13.25 2.95 21.90
CA TYR A 77 -13.67 4.24 22.45
C TYR A 77 -13.54 5.39 21.46
N TRP A 78 -12.57 5.32 20.56
CA TRP A 78 -12.35 6.35 19.55
C TRP A 78 -13.51 6.42 18.53
N ARG A 79 -13.82 7.64 18.08
CA ARG A 79 -14.97 7.95 17.20
C ARG A 79 -14.59 8.72 15.94
N GLY A 80 -13.31 8.73 15.59
CA GLY A 80 -12.82 9.44 14.42
C GLY A 80 -13.18 8.76 13.09
N PRO A 81 -12.85 9.41 11.96
CA PRO A 81 -13.30 9.03 10.62
C PRO A 81 -12.64 7.77 10.02
N GLY A 82 -11.45 7.37 10.47
CA GLY A 82 -10.75 6.18 9.94
C GLY A 82 -9.41 5.89 10.62
N ALA A 83 -9.09 4.61 10.77
CA ALA A 83 -7.84 4.15 11.39
C ALA A 83 -7.04 3.29 10.43
N ILE A 84 -5.72 3.45 10.45
CA ILE A 84 -4.77 2.69 9.64
C ILE A 84 -3.80 2.01 10.60
N ALA A 85 -3.70 0.68 10.54
CA ALA A 85 -2.62 -0.06 11.18
C ALA A 85 -1.49 -0.24 10.16
N LEU A 86 -0.43 0.55 10.30
CA LEU A 86 0.71 0.50 9.38
C LEU A 86 1.66 -0.60 9.82
N ASN A 87 1.86 -1.62 8.98
CA ASN A 87 2.75 -2.76 9.23
C ASN A 87 2.47 -3.45 10.57
N ALA A 88 1.19 -3.75 10.83
CA ALA A 88 0.82 -4.64 11.93
C ALA A 88 1.40 -6.04 11.71
N ASP A 89 1.85 -6.69 12.78
CA ASP A 89 2.40 -8.06 12.72
C ASP A 89 1.35 -9.17 12.90
N TRP A 90 0.10 -8.80 13.18
CA TRP A 90 -0.98 -9.75 13.45
C TRP A 90 -1.68 -10.23 12.17
N GLY A 91 -2.18 -11.47 12.22
CA GLY A 91 -2.96 -12.09 11.15
C GLY A 91 -4.11 -12.90 11.72
N ALA A 92 -5.24 -12.94 11.00
CA ALA A 92 -6.45 -13.62 11.47
C ALA A 92 -6.29 -15.15 11.59
N ASP A 93 -5.36 -15.75 10.86
CA ASP A 93 -5.16 -17.20 10.83
C ASP A 93 -4.48 -17.75 12.09
N SER A 94 -3.75 -16.92 12.82
CA SER A 94 -3.00 -17.28 14.03
C SER A 94 -3.52 -16.59 15.30
N ALA A 95 -4.56 -15.79 15.19
CA ALA A 95 -5.10 -15.02 16.31
C ALA A 95 -6.13 -15.81 17.14
N PRO A 96 -6.23 -15.54 18.46
CA PRO A 96 -7.35 -15.96 19.29
C PRO A 96 -8.71 -15.60 18.68
N VAL A 97 -9.71 -16.46 18.89
CA VAL A 97 -11.04 -16.37 18.24
C VAL A 97 -11.71 -15.02 18.48
N GLU A 98 -11.56 -14.48 19.69
CA GLU A 98 -12.08 -13.20 20.14
C GLU A 98 -11.49 -12.00 19.37
N GLN A 99 -10.27 -12.13 18.84
CA GLN A 99 -9.56 -11.08 18.10
C GLN A 99 -9.77 -11.18 16.58
N VAL A 100 -10.16 -12.35 16.07
CA VAL A 100 -10.33 -12.61 14.63
C VAL A 100 -11.32 -11.64 13.98
N ALA A 101 -12.46 -11.37 14.63
CA ALA A 101 -13.48 -10.48 14.09
C ALA A 101 -12.95 -9.05 13.92
N PHE A 102 -12.18 -8.57 14.91
CA PHE A 102 -11.54 -7.27 14.85
C PHE A 102 -10.49 -7.20 13.74
N ILE A 103 -9.58 -8.18 13.64
CA ILE A 103 -8.56 -8.21 12.57
C ILE A 103 -9.23 -8.19 11.18
N LYS A 104 -10.30 -8.98 11.00
CA LYS A 104 -11.05 -9.05 9.73
C LYS A 104 -11.87 -7.80 9.41
N SER A 105 -12.05 -6.88 10.36
CA SER A 105 -12.70 -5.59 10.10
C SER A 105 -11.82 -4.64 9.29
N PHE A 106 -10.50 -4.88 9.25
CA PHE A 106 -9.57 -4.12 8.42
C PHE A 106 -9.55 -4.67 6.99
N GLU A 107 -9.53 -3.75 6.03
CA GLU A 107 -9.02 -4.07 4.70
C GLU A 107 -7.48 -4.09 4.73
N ALA A 108 -6.88 -5.11 4.12
CA ALA A 108 -5.43 -5.22 4.07
C ALA A 108 -4.88 -4.74 2.72
N ILE A 109 -3.93 -3.81 2.77
CA ILE A 109 -3.22 -3.29 1.60
C ILE A 109 -1.74 -3.65 1.75
N TYR A 110 -1.21 -4.43 0.82
CA TYR A 110 0.22 -4.67 0.68
C TYR A 110 0.73 -3.81 -0.47
N CYS A 111 1.78 -3.01 -0.23
CA CYS A 111 2.32 -2.10 -1.23
C CYS A 111 3.85 -2.15 -1.20
N PHE A 112 4.46 -2.30 -2.38
CA PHE A 112 5.91 -2.20 -2.59
C PHE A 112 6.18 -1.06 -3.58
N LEU A 113 6.77 0.03 -3.07
CA LEU A 113 7.05 1.27 -3.81
C LEU A 113 8.35 1.92 -3.33
N PRO A 114 9.14 2.55 -4.23
CA PRO A 114 9.19 2.30 -5.67
C PRO A 114 9.89 0.96 -5.95
N LEU A 115 9.41 0.20 -6.93
CA LEU A 115 10.15 -0.94 -7.46
C LEU A 115 10.91 -0.47 -8.70
N VAL A 116 12.23 -0.54 -8.66
CA VAL A 116 13.07 -0.37 -9.86
C VAL A 116 13.45 -1.77 -10.35
N VAL A 117 12.82 -2.18 -11.45
CA VAL A 117 13.10 -3.47 -12.09
C VAL A 117 14.06 -3.23 -13.24
N LYS A 118 15.19 -3.94 -13.26
CA LYS A 118 16.16 -3.84 -14.37
C LYS A 118 15.67 -4.68 -15.53
N VAL A 119 15.29 -4.03 -16.63
CA VAL A 119 14.89 -4.71 -17.87
C VAL A 119 15.80 -4.27 -18.99
N LEU A 120 16.51 -5.22 -19.63
CA LEU A 120 17.39 -4.93 -20.77
C LEU A 120 18.32 -3.71 -20.55
N PHE A 121 18.96 -3.65 -19.37
CA PHE A 121 19.86 -2.56 -18.95
C PHE A 121 19.20 -1.19 -18.67
N ILE A 122 17.88 -1.05 -18.84
CA ILE A 122 17.12 0.15 -18.46
C ILE A 122 16.34 -0.15 -17.17
N GLY A 123 16.46 0.74 -16.18
CA GLY A 123 15.62 0.68 -14.98
C GLY A 123 14.20 1.11 -15.31
N GLN A 124 13.22 0.25 -15.04
CA GLN A 124 11.80 0.57 -15.14
C GLN A 124 11.23 0.71 -13.74
N GLU A 125 10.63 1.86 -13.45
CA GLU A 125 9.95 2.11 -12.19
C GLU A 125 8.53 1.55 -12.21
N GLY A 126 8.05 1.11 -11.05
CA GLY A 126 6.65 0.73 -10.89
C GLY A 126 6.27 0.37 -9.47
N ALA A 127 5.14 -0.32 -9.37
CA ALA A 127 4.50 -0.66 -8.12
C ALA A 127 3.94 -2.07 -8.15
N VAL A 128 3.99 -2.74 -7.01
CA VAL A 128 3.22 -3.96 -6.78
C VAL A 128 2.30 -3.70 -5.61
N PHE A 129 1.01 -3.91 -5.81
CA PHE A 129 0.04 -3.82 -4.72
C PHE A 129 -0.91 -4.99 -4.70
N LYS A 130 -1.41 -5.30 -3.50
CA LYS A 130 -2.52 -6.22 -3.27
C LYS A 130 -3.48 -5.58 -2.30
N TRP A 131 -4.77 -5.59 -2.63
CA TRP A 131 -5.84 -5.04 -1.81
C TRP A 131 -6.84 -6.15 -1.49
N VAL A 132 -7.04 -6.42 -0.21
CA VAL A 132 -7.88 -7.49 0.33
C VAL A 132 -9.05 -6.86 1.06
N THR A 133 -10.24 -6.93 0.46
CA THR A 133 -11.50 -6.42 1.01
C THR A 133 -12.32 -7.58 1.59
N GLY A 134 -11.97 -8.01 2.80
CA GLY A 134 -12.62 -9.16 3.45
C GLY A 134 -12.37 -10.52 2.76
N GLY A 135 -12.70 -11.61 3.45
CA GLY A 135 -12.55 -12.97 2.92
C GLY A 135 -11.12 -13.51 2.94
N ASN A 136 -10.83 -14.54 2.12
CA ASN A 136 -9.52 -15.17 2.06
C ASN A 136 -8.51 -14.26 1.33
N PRO A 137 -7.42 -13.82 1.99
CA PRO A 137 -6.39 -13.00 1.35
C PRO A 137 -5.83 -13.63 0.07
N ALA A 138 -5.78 -14.96 -0.05
CA ALA A 138 -5.31 -15.65 -1.25
C ALA A 138 -6.19 -15.40 -2.49
N ALA A 139 -7.45 -15.00 -2.33
CA ALA A 139 -8.37 -14.75 -3.44
C ALA A 139 -8.13 -13.39 -4.13
N ALA A 140 -7.51 -12.44 -3.42
CA ALA A 140 -7.21 -11.13 -3.98
C ALA A 140 -5.90 -11.17 -4.80
N PRO A 141 -5.93 -10.76 -6.09
CA PRO A 141 -4.74 -10.81 -6.93
C PRO A 141 -3.76 -9.70 -6.57
N TRP A 142 -2.48 -10.01 -6.71
CA TRP A 142 -1.43 -9.00 -6.83
C TRP A 142 -1.57 -8.28 -8.15
N ARG A 143 -1.46 -6.96 -8.14
CA ARG A 143 -1.52 -6.09 -9.30
C ARG A 143 -0.18 -5.39 -9.48
N ILE A 144 0.30 -5.35 -10.72
CA ILE A 144 1.61 -4.83 -11.11
C ILE A 144 1.38 -3.61 -11.99
N PHE A 145 2.08 -2.51 -11.67
CA PHE A 145 1.99 -1.24 -12.38
C PHE A 145 3.36 -0.83 -12.86
N GLY A 146 3.43 -0.36 -14.10
CA GLY A 146 4.60 0.32 -14.65
C GLY A 146 4.40 1.83 -14.62
N LYS A 147 5.47 2.59 -14.36
CA LYS A 147 5.45 4.05 -14.42
C LYS A 147 5.63 4.51 -15.87
N GLU A 148 4.61 5.15 -16.42
CA GLU A 148 4.64 5.80 -17.73
C GLU A 148 4.31 7.28 -17.58
N LYS A 149 5.18 8.17 -18.08
CA LYS A 149 4.94 9.64 -18.12
C LYS A 149 4.40 10.20 -16.79
N ASN A 150 5.00 9.78 -15.67
CA ASN A 150 4.61 10.14 -14.29
C ASN A 150 3.27 9.58 -13.78
N ARG A 151 2.73 8.52 -14.41
CA ARG A 151 1.55 7.80 -13.93
C ARG A 151 1.83 6.30 -13.81
N LEU A 152 1.25 5.66 -12.80
CA LEU A 152 1.26 4.20 -12.68
C LEU A 152 0.12 3.63 -13.53
N ALA A 153 0.47 2.81 -14.52
CA ALA A 153 -0.48 2.11 -15.40
C ALA A 153 -0.44 0.60 -15.12
N PRO A 154 -1.58 -0.11 -15.09
CA PRO A 154 -1.60 -1.54 -14.85
C PRO A 154 -0.94 -2.28 -16.02
N ILE A 155 0.06 -3.11 -15.72
CA ILE A 155 0.79 -3.92 -16.70
C ILE A 155 0.65 -5.42 -16.47
N GLY A 156 0.11 -5.84 -15.32
CA GLY A 156 -0.09 -7.25 -15.02
C GLY A 156 -0.83 -7.52 -13.73
N ARG A 157 -1.17 -8.80 -13.53
CA ARG A 157 -1.76 -9.33 -12.30
C ARG A 157 -1.31 -10.77 -12.08
N MET A 158 -1.17 -11.18 -10.82
CA MET A 158 -0.76 -12.54 -10.43
C MET A 158 -1.51 -13.00 -9.18
N GLN A 159 -1.70 -14.32 -9.02
CA GLN A 159 -2.34 -14.87 -7.81
C GLN A 159 -1.34 -15.00 -6.65
N HIS A 160 -0.12 -15.42 -6.96
CA HIS A 160 0.99 -15.40 -6.01
C HIS A 160 1.67 -14.03 -5.97
N ARG A 161 2.43 -13.78 -4.91
CA ARG A 161 3.28 -12.58 -4.81
C ARG A 161 4.34 -12.65 -5.91
N PRO A 162 4.44 -11.63 -6.79
CA PRO A 162 5.44 -11.62 -7.85
C PRO A 162 6.86 -11.72 -7.28
N SER A 163 7.64 -12.63 -7.83
CA SER A 163 9.10 -12.68 -7.64
C SER A 163 9.81 -11.65 -8.52
N ASN A 164 11.12 -11.45 -8.32
CA ASN A 164 11.89 -10.57 -9.20
C ASN A 164 11.86 -11.04 -10.66
N ALA A 165 11.94 -12.35 -10.91
CA ALA A 165 11.87 -12.91 -12.25
C ALA A 165 10.49 -12.71 -12.91
N ASP A 166 9.41 -12.82 -12.12
CA ASP A 166 8.06 -12.52 -12.59
C ASP A 166 7.95 -11.04 -13.01
N LEU A 167 8.50 -10.14 -12.19
CA LEU A 167 8.49 -8.70 -12.48
C LEU A 167 9.30 -8.39 -13.74
N GLU A 168 10.52 -8.90 -13.88
CA GLU A 168 11.33 -8.71 -15.09
C GLU A 168 10.57 -9.15 -16.36
N THR A 169 9.91 -10.30 -16.29
CA THR A 169 9.11 -10.84 -17.40
C THR A 169 7.92 -9.94 -17.73
N VAL A 170 7.15 -9.51 -16.73
CA VAL A 170 5.96 -8.65 -16.92
C VAL A 170 6.37 -7.29 -17.48
N PHE A 171 7.42 -6.68 -16.95
CA PHE A 171 7.92 -5.39 -17.44
C PHE A 171 8.52 -5.49 -18.85
N TYR A 172 9.25 -6.58 -19.16
CA TYR A 172 9.74 -6.84 -20.52
C TYR A 172 8.58 -6.96 -21.52
N ASN A 173 7.54 -7.73 -21.17
CA ASN A 173 6.37 -7.91 -22.02
C ASN A 173 5.62 -6.59 -22.24
N ALA A 174 5.45 -5.78 -21.19
CA ALA A 174 4.84 -4.47 -21.28
C ALA A 174 5.66 -3.52 -22.19
N TYR A 175 6.99 -3.52 -22.03
CA TYR A 175 7.90 -2.74 -22.87
C TYR A 175 7.80 -3.16 -24.35
N ALA A 176 7.83 -4.46 -24.63
CA ALA A 176 7.73 -5.00 -25.98
C ALA A 176 6.38 -4.67 -26.65
N ALA A 177 5.29 -4.73 -25.90
CA ALA A 177 3.96 -4.37 -26.38
C ALA A 177 3.84 -2.88 -26.74
N ASN A 178 4.54 -2.01 -26.01
CA ASN A 178 4.52 -0.56 -26.20
C ASN A 178 5.61 -0.03 -27.15
N ASN A 179 6.46 -0.90 -27.69
CA ASN A 179 7.60 -0.53 -28.53
C ASN A 179 7.14 0.09 -29.89
N PRO A 180 7.66 1.27 -30.31
CA PRO A 180 7.20 1.98 -31.52
C PRO A 180 7.32 1.18 -32.82
N VAL A 181 8.29 0.26 -32.89
CA VAL A 181 8.49 -0.63 -34.04
C VAL A 181 7.25 -1.50 -34.30
N ASN A 182 6.62 -2.02 -33.24
CA ASN A 182 5.39 -2.82 -33.34
C ASN A 182 4.17 -1.96 -33.73
N LYS A 183 4.12 -0.68 -33.32
CA LYS A 183 3.10 0.27 -33.78
C LYS A 183 3.28 0.63 -35.26
N GLY A 184 4.52 0.79 -35.72
CA GLY A 184 4.87 1.06 -37.12
C GLY A 184 4.48 -0.08 -38.07
N ILE A 185 4.69 -1.34 -37.67
CA ILE A 185 4.29 -2.51 -38.46
C ILE A 185 2.76 -2.62 -38.54
N LYS A 186 2.03 -2.32 -37.47
CA LYS A 186 0.55 -2.35 -37.49
C LYS A 186 -0.05 -1.27 -38.39
N ALA A 187 0.58 -0.08 -38.42
CA ALA A 187 0.20 1.01 -39.33
C ALA A 187 0.53 0.68 -40.80
N LEU A 188 1.70 0.10 -41.07
CA LEU A 188 2.05 -0.36 -42.43
C LEU A 188 1.12 -1.49 -42.92
N ARG A 189 0.75 -2.43 -42.05
CA ARG A 189 -0.16 -3.53 -42.40
C ARG A 189 -1.58 -3.05 -42.69
N SER A 190 -2.06 -2.00 -42.02
CA SER A 190 -3.37 -1.40 -42.34
C SER A 190 -3.34 -0.60 -43.64
N MET A 191 -2.18 -0.06 -44.04
CA MET A 191 -2.02 0.63 -45.32
C MET A 191 -1.85 -0.35 -46.50
N VAL A 192 -1.23 -1.51 -46.29
CA VAL A 192 -0.97 -2.50 -47.35
C VAL A 192 -2.13 -3.50 -47.54
N GLY A 193 -3.01 -3.66 -46.56
CA GLY A 193 -4.21 -4.51 -46.65
C GLY A 193 -5.48 -3.80 -47.15
N GLY A 194 -5.41 -2.51 -47.46
CA GLY A 194 -6.56 -1.66 -47.80
C GLY A 194 -6.89 -1.57 -49.29
N ASP A 195 -6.43 -2.50 -50.13
CA ASP A 195 -6.76 -2.51 -51.56
C ASP A 195 -6.89 -3.94 -52.10
N ARG A 196 -8.09 -4.50 -51.92
CA ARG A 196 -8.65 -5.55 -52.77
C ARG A 196 -10.15 -5.59 -52.56
N LYS A 197 -10.83 -4.67 -53.24
CA LYS A 197 -12.25 -4.77 -53.50
C LYS A 197 -12.50 -4.38 -54.95
N ASP A 198 -12.20 -5.31 -55.85
CA ASP A 198 -12.70 -5.27 -57.21
C ASP A 198 -13.64 -6.45 -57.42
N ILE A 199 -14.92 -6.08 -57.57
CA ILE A 199 -15.99 -6.64 -58.42
C ILE A 199 -16.35 -8.11 -58.23
#